data_AF-A0A2D0APY5-F1
#
_entry.id   AF-A0A2D0APY5-F1
#
_cell.length_a   1.000
_cell.length_b   1.000
_cell.length_c   1.000
_cell.angle_alpha   90.00
_cell.angle_beta   90.00
_cell.angle_gamma   90.00
#
_symmetry.space_group_name_H-M   'P 1'
#
loop_
_entity.id
_entity.type
_entity.pdbx_description
1 polymer ?
#
loop_
_entity_poly.entity_id
_entity_poly.type
_entity_poly.pdbx_seq_one_letter_code
_entity_poly.pdbx_strand_id
1 'polypeptide(L)'
;MMHEKYRRVTDIKAQTDGLLVQLSEGEYRSLDVWANNLTHLKMAFALFTPFMDDPGFLTWLKQHDAVMVSEIAMTGRVLMALQNFFRMASEQP
;
A
#
# COMPACT_ATOMS: atom_id res chain seq x y z
N MET A 1 -15.23 -13.61 12.21
CA MET A 1 -13.78 -13.47 12.46
C MET A 1 -12.96 -13.44 11.17
N MET A 2 -12.72 -14.54 10.44
CA MET A 2 -11.88 -14.49 9.21
C MET A 2 -12.51 -13.70 8.05
N HIS A 3 -13.80 -13.90 7.77
CA HIS A 3 -14.52 -13.15 6.73
C HIS A 3 -14.56 -11.64 7.00
N GLU A 4 -14.57 -11.23 8.27
CA GLU A 4 -14.55 -9.83 8.66
C GLU A 4 -13.17 -9.21 8.48
N LYS A 5 -12.11 -9.93 8.90
CA LYS A 5 -10.72 -9.56 8.61
C LYS A 5 -10.49 -9.44 7.10
N TYR A 6 -11.01 -10.37 6.32
CA TYR A 6 -10.91 -10.36 4.86
C TYR A 6 -11.60 -9.15 4.24
N ARG A 7 -12.84 -8.83 4.67
CA ARG A 7 -13.53 -7.61 4.24
C ARG A 7 -12.69 -6.37 4.55
N ARG A 8 -12.13 -6.29 5.77
CA ARG A 8 -11.31 -5.14 6.18
C ARG A 8 -10.04 -5.01 5.34
N VAL A 9 -9.37 -6.12 5.04
CA VAL A 9 -8.22 -6.15 4.12
C VAL A 9 -8.62 -5.69 2.71
N THR A 10 -9.78 -6.11 2.23
CA THR A 10 -10.31 -5.67 0.92
C THR A 10 -10.56 -4.17 0.89
N ASP A 11 -11.14 -3.59 1.94
CA ASP A 11 -11.36 -2.15 2.04
C ASP A 11 -10.04 -1.36 2.04
N ILE A 12 -9.06 -1.83 2.82
CA ILE A 12 -7.72 -1.23 2.86
C ILE A 12 -7.05 -1.32 1.49
N LYS A 13 -7.20 -2.46 0.79
CA LYS A 13 -6.67 -2.67 -0.56
C LYS A 13 -7.28 -1.69 -1.55
N ALA A 14 -8.60 -1.57 -1.59
CA ALA A 14 -9.28 -0.62 -2.47
C ALA A 14 -8.81 0.83 -2.22
N GLN A 15 -8.63 1.23 -0.97
CA GLN A 15 -8.08 2.54 -0.63
C GLN A 15 -6.62 2.71 -1.11
N THR A 16 -5.79 1.68 -0.88
CA THR A 16 -4.38 1.69 -1.27
C THR A 16 -4.20 1.72 -2.80
N ASP A 17 -5.01 0.96 -3.52
CA ASP A 17 -5.03 0.94 -4.99
C ASP A 17 -5.44 2.29 -5.57
N GLY A 18 -6.46 2.93 -4.98
CA GLY A 18 -6.87 4.27 -5.40
C GLY A 18 -5.74 5.31 -5.24
N LEU A 19 -4.98 5.24 -4.15
CA LEU A 19 -3.82 6.10 -3.92
C LEU A 19 -2.66 5.79 -4.88
N LEU A 20 -2.44 4.51 -5.20
CA LEU A 20 -1.46 4.11 -6.21
C LEU A 20 -1.81 4.66 -7.59
N VAL A 21 -3.08 4.54 -8.01
CA VAL A 21 -3.56 5.10 -9.29
C VAL A 21 -3.33 6.61 -9.33
N GLN A 22 -3.67 7.32 -8.25
CA GLN A 22 -3.38 8.76 -8.16
C GLN A 22 -1.89 9.05 -8.30
N LEU A 23 -1.01 8.26 -7.67
CA LEU A 23 0.45 8.41 -7.78
C LEU A 23 1.02 8.09 -9.15
N SER A 24 0.45 7.12 -9.86
CA SER A 24 0.94 6.71 -11.17
C SER A 24 0.39 7.56 -12.31
N GLU A 25 -0.84 8.06 -12.19
CA GLU A 25 -1.58 8.71 -13.29
C GLU A 25 -1.95 10.16 -12.98
N GLY A 26 -1.67 10.66 -11.77
CA GLY A 26 -2.01 12.01 -11.36
C GLY A 26 -1.20 13.09 -12.08
N GLU A 27 -1.87 14.15 -12.50
CA GLU A 27 -1.22 15.37 -12.98
C GLU A 27 -0.77 16.23 -11.79
N TYR A 28 0.47 16.01 -11.37
CA TYR A 28 1.05 16.70 -10.23
C TYR A 28 1.54 18.11 -10.58
N ARG A 29 0.97 19.13 -9.92
CA ARG A 29 1.36 20.54 -10.10
C ARG A 29 2.67 20.90 -9.38
N SER A 30 3.08 20.12 -8.39
CA SER A 30 4.35 20.27 -7.68
C SER A 30 4.78 18.95 -7.02
N LEU A 31 6.07 18.88 -6.67
CA LEU A 31 6.64 17.76 -5.93
C LEU A 31 5.99 17.58 -4.55
N ASP A 32 5.59 18.67 -3.89
CA ASP A 32 4.92 18.61 -2.58
C ASP A 32 3.56 17.90 -2.64
N VAL A 33 2.77 18.14 -3.70
CA VAL A 33 1.49 17.45 -3.91
C VAL A 33 1.73 15.96 -4.13
N TRP A 34 2.77 15.62 -4.90
CA TRP A 34 3.16 14.23 -5.10
C TRP A 34 3.62 13.57 -3.78
N ALA A 35 4.44 14.26 -2.98
CA ALA A 35 4.93 13.78 -1.69
C ALA A 35 3.82 13.58 -0.67
N ASN A 36 2.81 14.44 -0.68
CA ASN A 36 1.62 14.29 0.17
C ASN A 36 0.85 13.01 -0.17
N ASN A 37 0.65 12.71 -1.47
CA ASN A 37 0.02 11.46 -1.90
C ASN A 37 0.85 10.23 -1.50
N LEU A 38 2.18 10.29 -1.63
CA LEU A 38 3.07 9.22 -1.17
C LEU A 38 2.94 8.98 0.34
N THR A 39 2.79 10.05 1.13
CA THR A 39 2.57 9.98 2.58
C THR A 39 1.23 9.29 2.89
N HIS A 40 0.15 9.67 2.20
CA HIS A 40 -1.14 9.00 2.37
C HIS A 40 -1.09 7.52 1.98
N LEU A 41 -0.41 7.17 0.88
CA LEU A 41 -0.21 5.77 0.49
C LEU A 41 0.52 4.97 1.58
N LYS A 42 1.59 5.54 2.16
CA LYS A 42 2.32 4.91 3.27
C LYS A 42 1.41 4.65 4.48
N MET A 43 0.59 5.62 4.85
CA MET A 43 -0.34 5.49 5.98
C MET A 43 -1.41 4.43 5.72
N ALA A 44 -1.99 4.41 4.52
CA ALA A 44 -2.98 3.40 4.14
C ALA A 44 -2.37 1.99 4.14
N PHE A 45 -1.17 1.83 3.56
CA PHE A 45 -0.48 0.55 3.50
C PHE A 45 -0.15 -0.01 4.90
N ALA A 46 0.20 0.85 5.86
CA ALA A 46 0.47 0.44 7.24
C ALA A 46 -0.75 -0.20 7.95
N LEU A 47 -1.96 0.02 7.45
CA LEU A 47 -3.17 -0.60 8.00
C LEU A 47 -3.22 -2.11 7.75
N PHE A 48 -2.41 -2.65 6.83
CA PHE A 48 -2.31 -4.10 6.61
C PHE A 48 -1.54 -4.82 7.72
N THR A 49 -0.62 -4.14 8.42
CA THR A 49 0.27 -4.73 9.44
C THR A 49 -0.43 -5.67 10.42
N PRO A 50 -1.51 -5.27 11.14
CA PRO A 50 -2.16 -6.16 12.10
C PRO A 50 -2.77 -7.42 11.48
N PHE A 51 -3.02 -7.44 10.17
CA PHE A 51 -3.54 -8.61 9.46
C PHE A 51 -2.41 -9.48 8.92
N MET A 52 -1.33 -8.88 8.42
CA MET A 52 -0.17 -9.61 7.90
C MET A 52 0.67 -10.22 9.02
N ASP A 53 0.65 -9.62 10.21
CA ASP A 53 1.34 -10.13 11.40
C ASP A 53 0.54 -11.22 12.14
N ASP A 54 -0.72 -11.48 11.76
CA ASP A 54 -1.52 -12.61 12.25
C ASP A 54 -1.23 -13.86 11.40
N PRO A 55 -0.47 -14.85 11.90
CA PRO A 55 -0.07 -16.00 11.10
C PRO A 55 -1.24 -16.89 10.69
N GLY A 56 -2.28 -16.95 11.53
CA GLY A 56 -3.47 -17.75 11.27
C GLY A 56 -4.30 -17.14 10.15
N PHE A 57 -4.52 -15.82 10.20
CA PHE A 57 -5.20 -15.12 9.11
C PHE A 57 -4.37 -15.10 7.83
N LEU A 58 -3.06 -14.86 7.90
CA LEU A 58 -2.19 -14.86 6.71
C LEU A 58 -2.18 -16.24 6.03
N THR A 59 -2.14 -17.33 6.80
CA THR A 59 -2.22 -18.69 6.24
C THR A 59 -3.57 -18.93 5.56
N TRP A 60 -4.66 -18.54 6.23
CA TRP A 60 -6.01 -18.63 5.66
C TRP A 60 -6.11 -17.81 4.36
N LEU A 61 -5.60 -16.59 4.35
CA LEU A 61 -5.63 -15.68 3.20
C LEU A 61 -4.85 -16.25 2.02
N LYS A 62 -3.66 -16.82 2.25
CA LYS A 62 -2.87 -17.49 1.18
C LYS A 62 -3.61 -18.65 0.52
N GLN A 63 -4.46 -19.36 1.27
CA GLN A 63 -5.23 -20.49 0.75
C GLN A 63 -6.49 -20.04 -0.01
N HIS A 64 -7.11 -18.94 0.41
CA HIS A 64 -8.38 -18.47 -0.14
C HIS A 64 -8.22 -17.43 -1.25
N ASP A 65 -7.20 -16.57 -1.12
CA ASP A 65 -6.87 -15.52 -2.08
C ASP A 65 -5.36 -15.20 -2.05
N ALA A 66 -4.58 -16.08 -2.70
CA ALA A 66 -3.14 -15.87 -2.85
C ALA A 66 -2.79 -14.63 -3.70
N VAL A 67 -3.71 -14.19 -4.56
CA VAL A 67 -3.53 -13.01 -5.41
C VAL A 67 -3.50 -11.76 -4.55
N MET A 68 -4.46 -11.60 -3.62
CA MET A 68 -4.50 -10.51 -2.65
C MET A 68 -3.17 -10.38 -1.88
N VAL A 69 -2.61 -11.48 -1.40
CA VAL A 69 -1.33 -11.48 -0.68
C VAL A 69 -0.19 -10.98 -1.57
N SER A 70 -0.17 -11.43 -2.83
CA SER A 70 0.85 -11.06 -3.81
C SER A 70 0.76 -9.57 -4.18
N GLU A 71 -0.45 -9.05 -4.37
CA GLU A 71 -0.70 -7.64 -4.66
C GLU A 71 -0.32 -6.73 -3.49
N ILE A 72 -0.62 -7.12 -2.25
CA ILE A 72 -0.17 -6.39 -1.05
C ILE A 72 1.36 -6.37 -0.99
N ALA A 73 2.02 -7.52 -1.21
CA ALA A 73 3.47 -7.58 -1.21
C ALA A 73 4.10 -6.72 -2.32
N MET A 74 3.52 -6.74 -3.53
CA MET A 74 3.96 -5.92 -4.66
C MET A 74 3.79 -4.43 -4.37
N THR A 75 2.66 -4.03 -3.78
CA THR A 75 2.43 -2.66 -3.32
C THR A 75 3.49 -2.21 -2.33
N GLY A 76 3.87 -3.07 -1.38
CA GLY A 76 4.97 -2.78 -0.45
C GLY A 76 6.30 -2.52 -1.16
N ARG A 77 6.63 -3.30 -2.20
CA ARG A 77 7.84 -3.09 -3.02
C ARG A 77 7.80 -1.77 -3.78
N VAL A 78 6.68 -1.43 -4.38
CA VAL A 78 6.48 -0.14 -5.08
C VAL A 78 6.66 1.00 -4.09
N LEU A 79 6.04 0.94 -2.92
CA LEU A 79 6.16 1.96 -1.89
C LEU A 79 7.62 2.16 -1.46
N MET A 80 8.38 1.09 -1.26
CA MET A 80 9.82 1.18 -0.94
C MET A 80 10.62 1.87 -2.06
N ALA A 81 10.33 1.54 -3.32
CA ALA A 81 11.01 2.16 -4.46
C ALA A 81 10.71 3.66 -4.57
N LEU A 82 9.44 4.04 -4.44
CA LEU A 82 9.00 5.44 -4.47
C LEU A 82 9.58 6.25 -3.30
N GLN A 83 9.63 5.68 -2.10
CA GLN A 83 10.25 6.33 -0.93
C GLN A 83 11.75 6.56 -1.12
N ASN A 84 12.46 5.57 -1.65
CA ASN A 84 13.89 5.71 -1.94
C ASN A 84 14.14 6.78 -3.01
N PHE A 85 13.33 6.81 -4.07
CA PHE A 85 13.41 7.83 -5.11
C PHE A 85 13.14 9.23 -4.55
N PHE A 86 12.05 9.39 -3.77
CA PHE A 86 11.69 10.67 -3.18
C PHE A 86 12.79 11.22 -2.26
N ARG A 87 13.38 10.35 -1.43
CA ARG A 87 14.51 10.72 -0.58
C ARG A 87 15.69 11.25 -1.40
N MET A 88 16.09 10.55 -2.46
CA MET A 88 17.13 11.00 -3.38
C MET A 88 16.80 12.34 -4.05
N ALA A 89 15.56 12.52 -4.50
CA ALA A 89 15.12 13.76 -5.16
C ALA A 89 15.06 14.95 -4.20
N SER A 90 14.77 14.71 -2.92
CA SER A 90 14.68 15.75 -1.87
C SER A 90 16.05 16.13 -1.28
N GLU A 91 17.07 15.29 -1.46
CA GLU A 91 18.45 15.52 -0.99
C GLU A 91 19.28 16.34 -2.01
N GLN A 92 18.75 16.69 -3.18
CA GLN A 92 19.41 17.59 -4.12
C GLN A 92 19.18 19.07 -3.71
N PRO A 93 20.25 19.87 -3.58
CA PRO A 93 20.17 21.27 -3.15
C PRO A 93 19.51 22.20 -4.18
#